data_AF-A0A059X852-F1
#
_entry.id   AF-A0A059X852-F1
#
_cell.length_a   1.000
_cell.length_b   1.000
_cell.length_c   1.000
_cell.angle_alpha   90.00
_cell.angle_beta   90.00
_cell.angle_gamma   90.00
#
_symmetry.space_group_name_H-M   'P 1'
#
loop_
_entity.id
_entity.type
_entity.pdbx_description
1 polymer ?
#
loop_
_entity_poly.entity_id
_entity_poly.type
_entity_poly.pdbx_seq_one_letter_code
_entity_poly.pdbx_strand_id
1 'polypeptide(L)'
;MERALGSWALLWRPTTSVTSNSKILARLLSVIGAALVLFAAQSSCWAKGDVKKGKRLFTALNCSLCHEDGGNNQNPDKPLKGHKFAEKYSDDKKLAGAIRKGSPEKGMPAYGKDQISDSELQDVVIYIRSLTPKSKRD
;
A
#
# COMPACT_ATOMS: atom_id res chain seq x y z
N MET A 1 -82.44 49.98 31.47
CA MET A 1 -81.26 50.64 30.89
C MET A 1 -80.10 49.67 31.05
N GLU A 2 -79.88 48.75 30.10
CA GLU A 2 -79.02 48.96 28.91
C GLU A 2 -77.55 49.16 29.33
N ARG A 3 -76.52 48.47 28.85
CA ARG A 3 -76.26 47.59 27.69
C ARG A 3 -74.89 46.91 27.95
N ALA A 4 -74.73 45.66 27.47
CA ALA A 4 -73.62 45.06 26.68
C ALA A 4 -72.14 45.44 27.02
N LEU A 5 -71.09 44.61 26.94
CA LEU A 5 -70.58 43.61 25.98
C LEU A 5 -69.45 42.86 26.74
N GLY A 6 -69.22 41.55 26.62
CA GLY A 6 -68.64 40.90 25.45
C GLY A 6 -67.30 40.25 25.84
N SER A 7 -67.23 38.92 25.67
CA SER A 7 -66.10 38.03 25.91
C SER A 7 -64.82 38.42 25.16
N TRP A 8 -63.68 38.44 25.83
CA TRP A 8 -62.35 38.48 25.21
C TRP A 8 -61.43 37.41 25.81
N ALA A 9 -60.93 36.53 24.93
CA ALA A 9 -59.70 35.73 25.07
C ALA A 9 -59.61 34.78 26.29
N LEU A 10 -60.17 33.58 26.26
CA LEU A 10 -59.57 32.39 25.61
C LEU A 10 -58.04 32.32 25.75
N LEU A 11 -57.61 31.68 26.83
CA LEU A 11 -56.69 30.54 26.83
C LEU A 11 -55.40 30.68 26.01
N TRP A 12 -54.39 31.30 26.64
CA TRP A 12 -53.00 30.95 26.37
C TRP A 12 -52.79 29.45 26.66
N ARG A 13 -52.66 28.63 25.61
CA ARG A 13 -52.09 27.28 25.70
C ARG A 13 -50.74 27.30 24.98
N PRO A 14 -49.61 27.17 25.70
CA PRO A 14 -48.33 26.93 25.04
C PRO A 14 -48.32 25.45 24.62
N THR A 15 -48.44 25.19 23.32
CA THR A 15 -48.23 23.84 22.79
C THR A 15 -46.76 23.66 22.45
N THR A 16 -45.95 23.25 23.43
CA THR A 16 -44.65 22.65 23.16
C THR A 16 -44.80 21.13 23.25
N SER A 17 -44.78 20.45 22.12
CA SER A 17 -44.32 19.06 22.07
C SER A 17 -43.48 18.88 20.80
N VAL A 18 -42.21 19.25 20.91
CA VAL A 18 -41.19 18.73 20.00
C VAL A 18 -41.05 17.25 20.32
N THR A 19 -41.74 16.40 19.56
CA THR A 19 -41.58 14.94 19.66
C THR A 19 -40.19 14.58 19.15
N SER A 20 -39.30 14.27 20.10
CA SER A 20 -37.94 13.81 19.86
C SER A 20 -37.96 12.46 19.13
N ASN A 21 -37.79 12.47 17.81
CA ASN A 21 -37.52 11.28 17.01
C ASN A 21 -36.02 10.88 17.12
N SER A 22 -35.52 10.74 18.35
CA SER A 22 -34.09 10.46 18.64
C SER A 22 -33.60 9.10 18.12
N LYS A 23 -34.51 8.18 17.83
CA LYS A 23 -34.18 6.81 17.41
C LYS A 23 -33.69 6.74 15.95
N ILE A 24 -34.04 7.71 15.12
CA ILE A 24 -33.68 7.73 13.68
C ILE A 24 -32.30 8.39 13.50
N LEU A 25 -32.02 9.47 14.24
CA LEU A 25 -30.71 10.13 14.24
C LEU A 25 -29.61 9.25 14.84
N ALA A 26 -29.89 8.51 15.92
CA ALA A 26 -28.92 7.60 16.54
C ALA A 26 -28.51 6.43 15.62
N ARG A 27 -29.41 5.96 14.75
CA ARG A 27 -29.14 4.86 13.81
C ARG A 27 -28.29 5.32 12.62
N LEU A 28 -28.50 6.53 12.12
CA LEU A 28 -27.73 7.07 10.99
C LEU A 28 -26.28 7.43 11.38
N LEU A 29 -26.07 7.96 12.58
CA LEU A 29 -24.71 8.21 13.13
C LEU A 29 -23.91 6.92 13.34
N SER A 30 -24.57 5.82 13.72
CA SER A 30 -23.92 4.52 13.93
C SER A 30 -23.44 3.87 12.61
N VAL A 31 -24.18 4.04 11.52
CA VAL A 31 -23.81 3.47 10.21
C VAL A 31 -22.66 4.25 9.55
N ILE A 32 -22.63 5.57 9.69
CA ILE A 32 -21.55 6.42 9.15
C ILE A 32 -20.24 6.21 9.93
N GLY A 33 -20.31 6.07 11.27
CA GLY A 33 -19.15 5.76 12.10
C GLY A 33 -18.52 4.39 11.78
N ALA A 34 -19.36 3.38 11.52
CA ALA A 34 -18.87 2.04 11.14
C ALA A 34 -18.20 2.02 9.75
N ALA A 35 -18.68 2.83 8.80
CA ALA A 35 -18.07 2.92 7.46
C ALA A 35 -16.68 3.58 7.46
N LEU A 36 -16.44 4.56 8.36
CA LEU A 36 -15.14 5.24 8.49
C LEU A 36 -14.04 4.36 9.13
N VAL A 37 -14.42 3.46 10.05
CA VAL A 37 -13.45 2.53 10.69
C VAL A 37 -13.00 1.42 9.72
N LEU A 38 -13.83 1.05 8.74
CA LEU A 38 -13.50 0.01 7.76
C LEU A 38 -12.52 0.48 6.67
N PHE A 39 -12.36 1.79 6.43
CA PHE A 39 -11.42 2.32 5.42
C PHE A 39 -10.00 2.53 5.97
N ALA A 40 -9.86 2.75 7.28
CA ALA A 40 -8.57 2.98 7.94
C ALA A 40 -7.76 1.69 8.19
N ALA A 41 -8.37 0.52 7.98
CA ALA A 41 -7.72 -0.79 8.15
C ALA A 41 -6.99 -1.28 6.89
N GLN A 42 -6.75 -0.41 5.90
CA GLN A 42 -5.84 -0.68 4.78
C GLN A 42 -4.41 -0.72 5.31
N SER A 43 -4.15 -1.88 5.89
CA SER A 43 -2.95 -2.28 6.59
C SER A 43 -1.82 -2.20 5.59
N SER A 44 -0.83 -1.37 5.89
CA SER A 44 0.51 -1.41 5.32
C SER A 44 1.21 -2.72 5.73
N CYS A 45 0.65 -3.87 5.35
CA CYS A 45 1.47 -5.04 5.15
C CYS A 45 2.21 -4.76 3.84
N TRP A 46 3.52 -5.03 3.80
CA TRP A 46 4.27 -5.03 2.55
C TRP A 46 3.46 -5.79 1.51
N ALA A 47 2.94 -5.08 0.51
CA ALA A 47 2.27 -5.71 -0.61
C ALA A 47 3.23 -6.78 -1.15
N LYS A 48 2.74 -8.01 -1.31
CA LYS A 48 3.50 -9.04 -2.02
C LYS A 48 3.87 -8.44 -3.37
N GLY A 49 5.17 -8.26 -3.62
CA GLY A 49 5.64 -7.59 -4.83
C GLY A 49 5.15 -8.30 -6.10
N ASP A 50 5.04 -7.55 -7.18
CA ASP A 50 4.54 -8.00 -8.47
C ASP A 50 5.70 -8.31 -9.42
N VAL A 51 5.88 -9.61 -9.72
CA VAL A 51 6.93 -10.11 -10.62
C VAL A 51 6.89 -9.42 -11.99
N LYS A 52 5.70 -9.12 -12.53
CA LYS A 52 5.56 -8.49 -13.86
C LYS A 52 6.01 -7.02 -13.82
N LYS A 53 5.66 -6.28 -12.76
CA LYS A 53 6.15 -4.92 -12.56
C LYS A 53 7.67 -4.91 -12.34
N GLY A 54 8.15 -5.83 -11.51
CA GLY A 54 9.58 -6.00 -11.25
C GLY A 54 10.38 -6.24 -12.52
N LYS A 55 9.90 -7.12 -13.42
CA LYS A 55 10.54 -7.35 -14.73
C LYS A 55 10.60 -6.08 -15.57
N ARG A 56 9.50 -5.31 -15.64
CA ARG A 56 9.44 -4.06 -16.41
C ARG A 56 10.44 -3.03 -15.87
N LEU A 57 10.47 -2.85 -14.55
CA LEU A 57 11.42 -1.96 -13.89
C LEU A 57 12.86 -2.42 -14.09
N PHE A 58 13.14 -3.72 -13.99
CA PHE A 58 14.45 -4.29 -14.22
C PHE A 58 14.99 -3.97 -15.63
N THR A 59 14.13 -4.00 -16.64
CA THR A 59 14.50 -3.58 -18.01
C THR A 59 14.58 -2.06 -18.14
N ALA A 60 13.60 -1.31 -17.61
CA ALA A 60 13.54 0.14 -17.73
C ALA A 60 14.71 0.86 -17.02
N LEU A 61 15.17 0.29 -15.91
CA LEU A 61 16.33 0.76 -15.16
C LEU A 61 17.65 0.17 -15.68
N ASN A 62 17.63 -0.47 -16.85
CA ASN A 62 18.81 -1.02 -17.51
C ASN A 62 19.57 -2.08 -16.69
N CYS A 63 18.93 -2.71 -15.69
CA CYS A 63 19.54 -3.79 -14.93
C CYS A 63 19.90 -4.97 -15.84
N SER A 64 19.06 -5.22 -16.86
CA SER A 64 19.28 -6.29 -17.85
C SER A 64 20.50 -6.07 -18.74
N LEU A 65 21.04 -4.84 -18.88
CA LEU A 65 22.24 -4.61 -19.69
C LEU A 65 23.45 -5.40 -19.18
N CYS A 66 23.52 -5.62 -17.87
CA CYS A 66 24.56 -6.43 -17.24
C CYS A 66 24.02 -7.76 -16.73
N HIS A 67 22.78 -7.78 -16.26
CA HIS A 67 22.16 -8.92 -15.57
C HIS A 67 21.05 -9.61 -16.38
N GLU A 68 21.21 -9.68 -17.69
CA GLU A 68 20.28 -10.39 -18.58
C GLU A 68 20.02 -11.82 -18.08
N ASP A 69 18.73 -12.20 -18.04
CA ASP A 69 18.26 -13.49 -17.51
C ASP A 69 18.86 -13.91 -16.15
N GLY A 70 19.21 -12.92 -15.31
CA GLY A 70 19.83 -13.12 -14.01
C GLY A 70 21.31 -13.50 -14.06
N GLY A 71 21.95 -13.42 -15.21
CA GLY A 71 23.40 -13.54 -15.37
C GLY A 71 24.15 -12.31 -14.84
N ASN A 72 25.41 -12.22 -15.20
CA ASN A 72 26.23 -11.03 -14.98
C ASN A 72 27.36 -11.02 -16.03
N ASN A 73 27.23 -10.20 -17.07
CA ASN A 73 28.23 -10.14 -18.15
C ASN A 73 29.52 -9.41 -17.74
N GLN A 74 29.48 -8.57 -16.69
CA GLN A 74 30.66 -7.88 -16.14
C GLN A 74 31.45 -8.79 -15.19
N ASN A 75 30.77 -9.71 -14.50
CA ASN A 75 31.39 -10.67 -13.60
C ASN A 75 30.56 -11.98 -13.54
N PRO A 76 30.86 -12.96 -14.41
CA PRO A 76 30.09 -14.20 -14.51
C PRO A 76 30.01 -15.02 -13.21
N ASP A 77 30.96 -14.86 -12.29
CA ASP A 77 30.96 -15.53 -10.97
C ASP A 77 29.95 -14.95 -9.98
N LYS A 78 29.32 -13.82 -10.31
CA LYS A 78 28.36 -13.11 -9.46
C LYS A 78 27.01 -12.89 -10.16
N PRO A 79 26.30 -13.97 -10.53
CA PRO A 79 24.96 -13.86 -11.11
C PRO A 79 23.92 -13.46 -10.06
N LEU A 80 22.74 -13.01 -10.52
CA LEU A 80 21.56 -12.75 -9.67
C LEU A 80 20.68 -14.01 -9.49
N LYS A 81 21.23 -15.20 -9.74
CA LYS A 81 20.52 -16.48 -9.66
C LYS A 81 21.38 -17.61 -9.12
N GLY A 82 20.72 -18.69 -8.74
CA GLY A 82 21.35 -19.93 -8.25
C GLY A 82 21.62 -19.94 -6.75
N HIS A 83 22.11 -21.08 -6.27
CA HIS A 83 22.22 -21.37 -4.83
C HIS A 83 23.11 -20.35 -4.09
N LYS A 84 24.31 -20.07 -4.61
CA LYS A 84 25.25 -19.12 -3.99
C LYS A 84 24.65 -17.71 -3.83
N PHE A 85 23.90 -17.25 -4.84
CA PHE A 85 23.21 -15.96 -4.78
C PHE A 85 22.09 -15.99 -3.72
N ALA A 86 21.26 -17.03 -3.74
CA ALA A 86 20.15 -17.21 -2.80
C ALA A 86 20.63 -17.32 -1.34
N GLU A 87 21.75 -17.98 -1.09
CA GLU A 87 22.38 -18.08 0.22
C GLU A 87 22.94 -16.73 0.69
N LYS A 88 23.74 -16.07 -0.17
CA LYS A 88 24.36 -14.77 0.16
C LYS A 88 23.30 -13.70 0.46
N TYR A 89 22.23 -13.69 -0.32
CA TYR A 89 21.11 -12.77 -0.19
C TYR A 89 19.87 -13.52 0.29
N SER A 90 19.95 -14.25 1.40
CA SER A 90 18.80 -14.99 1.95
C SER A 90 17.63 -14.11 2.41
N ASP A 91 17.91 -12.85 2.74
CA ASP A 91 16.94 -11.83 3.15
C ASP A 91 16.72 -10.80 2.04
N ASP A 92 15.45 -10.48 1.79
CA ASP A 92 15.03 -9.48 0.80
C ASP A 92 15.50 -8.07 1.17
N LYS A 93 15.57 -7.72 2.46
CA LYS A 93 16.12 -6.42 2.89
C LYS A 93 17.59 -6.29 2.54
N LYS A 94 18.35 -7.39 2.65
CA LYS A 94 19.76 -7.43 2.28
C LYS A 94 19.96 -7.25 0.77
N LEU A 95 19.11 -7.87 -0.04
CA LEU A 95 19.13 -7.69 -1.49
C LEU A 95 18.72 -6.26 -1.88
N ALA A 96 17.63 -5.74 -1.31
CA ALA A 96 17.19 -4.35 -1.50
C ALA A 96 18.30 -3.37 -1.11
N GLY A 97 18.95 -3.56 0.04
CA GLY A 97 20.07 -2.74 0.50
C GLY A 97 21.26 -2.78 -0.46
N ALA A 98 21.56 -3.93 -1.08
CA ALA A 98 22.61 -4.03 -2.09
C ALA A 98 22.28 -3.25 -3.37
N ILE A 99 21.01 -3.25 -3.80
CA ILE A 99 20.54 -2.45 -4.94
C ILE A 99 20.58 -0.94 -4.60
N ARG A 100 20.14 -0.56 -3.40
CA ARG A 100 20.23 0.82 -2.90
C ARG A 100 21.67 1.34 -2.88
N LYS A 101 22.59 0.54 -2.36
CA LYS A 101 24.01 0.91 -2.24
C LYS A 101 24.74 0.88 -3.58
N GLY A 102 24.41 -0.07 -4.45
CA GLY A 102 25.18 -0.37 -5.65
C GLY A 102 26.62 -0.80 -5.32
N SER A 103 27.47 -0.76 -6.35
CA SER A 103 28.93 -0.84 -6.25
C SER A 103 29.52 -0.01 -7.40
N PRO A 104 29.49 1.33 -7.32
CA PRO A 104 29.89 2.21 -8.41
C PRO A 104 31.34 1.94 -8.87
N GLU A 105 32.22 1.61 -7.93
CA GLU A 105 33.61 1.23 -8.21
C GLU A 105 33.75 -0.09 -8.99
N LYS A 106 32.67 -0.86 -9.10
CA LYS A 106 32.56 -2.12 -9.86
C LYS A 106 31.56 -2.02 -11.01
N GLY A 107 31.09 -0.83 -11.35
CA GLY A 107 30.18 -0.57 -12.46
C GLY A 107 28.69 -0.78 -12.16
N MET A 108 28.29 -1.16 -10.94
CA MET A 108 26.87 -1.23 -10.56
C MET A 108 26.45 0.10 -9.91
N PRO A 109 25.58 0.90 -10.53
CA PRO A 109 25.14 2.17 -9.94
C PRO A 109 24.30 1.94 -8.67
N ALA A 110 24.22 2.97 -7.83
CA ALA A 110 23.32 3.02 -6.68
C ALA A 110 21.92 3.45 -7.14
N TYR A 111 20.88 2.81 -6.62
CA TYR A 111 19.49 3.16 -6.94
C TYR A 111 18.78 3.78 -5.74
N GLY A 112 18.81 5.11 -5.67
CA GLY A 112 18.21 5.90 -4.59
C GLY A 112 16.68 5.92 -4.61
N LYS A 113 16.09 6.46 -3.54
CA LYS A 113 14.62 6.57 -3.40
C LYS A 113 14.00 7.55 -4.40
N ASP A 114 14.81 8.45 -4.93
CA ASP A 114 14.53 9.38 -6.01
C ASP A 114 14.39 8.69 -7.38
N GLN A 115 14.98 7.51 -7.56
CA GLN A 115 14.93 6.75 -8.81
C GLN A 115 13.94 5.59 -8.76
N ILE A 116 13.84 4.91 -7.62
CA ILE A 116 12.95 3.78 -7.41
C ILE A 116 12.37 3.82 -6.00
N SER A 117 11.04 3.81 -5.89
CA SER A 117 10.37 3.79 -4.58
C SER A 117 10.61 2.45 -3.84
N ASP A 118 10.28 2.40 -2.55
CA ASP A 118 10.45 1.17 -1.77
C ASP A 118 9.53 0.03 -2.28
N SER A 119 8.33 0.35 -2.75
CA SER A 119 7.41 -0.62 -3.35
C SER A 119 7.91 -1.14 -4.71
N GLU A 120 8.44 -0.26 -5.55
CA GLU A 120 8.99 -0.66 -6.85
C GLU A 120 10.27 -1.50 -6.67
N LEU A 121 11.11 -1.16 -5.69
CA LEU A 121 12.27 -1.98 -5.36
C LEU A 121 11.86 -3.37 -4.86
N GLN A 122 10.78 -3.46 -4.08
CA GLN A 122 10.23 -4.76 -3.67
C GLN A 122 9.77 -5.58 -4.88
N ASP A 123 9.11 -4.95 -5.87
CA ASP A 123 8.73 -5.62 -7.12
C ASP A 123 9.96 -6.15 -7.87
N VAL A 124 11.03 -5.36 -7.97
CA VAL A 124 12.31 -5.78 -8.58
C VAL A 124 12.96 -6.94 -7.82
N VAL A 125 12.99 -6.88 -6.48
CA VAL A 125 13.50 -7.97 -5.63
C VAL A 125 12.73 -9.26 -5.91
N ILE A 126 11.41 -9.21 -5.94
CA ILE A 126 10.55 -10.36 -6.22
C ILE A 126 10.80 -10.92 -7.62
N TYR A 127 11.01 -10.06 -8.62
CA TYR A 127 11.43 -10.50 -9.94
C TYR A 127 12.78 -11.22 -9.91
N ILE A 128 13.80 -10.66 -9.23
CA ILE A 128 15.12 -11.31 -9.09
C ILE A 128 14.99 -12.68 -8.42
N ARG A 129 14.15 -12.82 -7.38
CA ARG A 129 13.87 -14.13 -6.75
C ARG A 129 13.30 -15.14 -7.73
N SER A 130 12.48 -14.70 -8.67
CA SER A 130 11.88 -15.58 -9.68
C SER A 130 12.90 -16.14 -10.69
N LEU A 131 14.08 -15.52 -10.82
CA LEU A 131 15.14 -15.94 -11.74
C LEU A 131 15.89 -17.20 -11.29
N THR A 132 15.69 -17.64 -10.04
CA THR A 132 16.18 -18.94 -9.55
C THR A 132 15.00 -19.91 -9.47
N PRO A 133 14.88 -20.85 -10.42
CA PRO A 133 13.90 -21.92 -10.29
C PRO A 133 14.18 -22.69 -9.01
N LYS A 134 13.14 -22.92 -8.19
CA LYS A 134 13.23 -23.96 -7.16
C LYS A 134 13.30 -25.28 -7.91
N SER A 135 14.41 -26.02 -7.79
CA SER A 135 14.44 -27.38 -8.32
C SER A 135 13.25 -28.13 -7.73
N LYS A 136 12.40 -28.73 -8.56
CA LYS A 136 11.56 -29.82 -8.04
C LYS A 136 12.54 -30.82 -7.46
N ARG A 137 12.40 -31.10 -6.18
CA ARG A 137 13.01 -32.30 -5.60
C ARG A 137 12.20 -33.43 -6.22
N ASP A 138 12.80 -34.10 -7.19
CA ASP A 138 12.34 -35.39 -7.68
C ASP A 138 12.71 -36.46 -6.63
#